data_AF-A0A7T8QU79-F1
#
_entry.id   AF-A0A7T8QU79-F1
#
_cell.length_a   1.000
_cell.length_b   1.000
_cell.length_c   1.000
_cell.angle_alpha   90.00
_cell.angle_beta   90.00
_cell.angle_gamma   90.00
#
_symmetry.space_group_name_H-M   'P 1'
#
loop_
_entity.id
_entity.type
_entity.pdbx_description
1 polymer ?
#
loop_
_entity_poly.entity_id
_entity_poly.type
_entity_poly.pdbx_seq_one_letter_code
_entity_poly.pdbx_strand_id
1 'polypeptide(L)'
;GLKVNTAIYIPEALDGPVGEWEALCLPAGLGSRPQNLPYHWSPDLWPPSSPDCNPLDYFFWGMVENKTSKHAHNTLDSLRAAIVEEFANMKKDVVAKACGRFRHRLEMVVAADGGYIEK
;
A
#
# COMPACT_ATOMS: atom_id res chain seq x y z
N GLY A 1 12.14 14.49 -11.80
CA GLY A 1 10.97 14.04 -11.04
C GLY A 1 10.93 14.80 -9.72
N LEU A 2 9.74 15.07 -9.18
CA LEU A 2 9.58 15.62 -7.83
C LEU A 2 10.24 14.66 -6.84
N LYS A 3 11.17 15.16 -6.03
CA LYS A 3 11.80 14.39 -4.96
C LYS A 3 10.88 14.40 -3.74
N VAL A 4 10.73 13.24 -3.12
CA VAL A 4 10.05 13.10 -1.83
C VAL A 4 10.92 13.72 -0.74
N ASN A 5 10.37 14.58 0.12
CA ASN A 5 11.14 15.15 1.22
C ASN A 5 11.39 14.09 2.31
N THR A 6 12.59 13.50 2.30
CA THR A 6 12.96 12.38 3.16
C THR A 6 13.01 12.73 4.65
N ALA A 7 13.19 14.01 5.01
CA ALA A 7 13.25 14.48 6.40
C ALA A 7 11.93 14.27 7.17
N ILE A 8 10.82 14.04 6.46
CA ILE A 8 9.49 13.82 7.03
C ILE A 8 9.30 12.37 7.51
N TYR A 9 10.01 11.38 6.92
CA TYR A 9 9.76 9.94 7.18
C TYR A 9 10.57 9.35 8.33
N ILE A 10 11.69 9.98 8.69
CA ILE A 10 12.71 9.36 9.52
C ILE A 10 12.24 9.14 10.97
N PRO A 11 11.61 10.09 11.67
CA PRO A 11 11.28 9.91 13.09
C PRO A 11 10.03 9.07 13.37
N GLU A 12 9.03 9.07 12.47
CA GLU A 12 7.74 8.40 12.73
C GLU A 12 7.62 7.02 12.08
N ALA A 13 8.30 6.77 10.96
CA ALA A 13 8.18 5.51 10.22
C ALA A 13 9.30 4.51 10.51
N LEU A 14 10.52 5.00 10.75
CA LEU A 14 11.71 4.16 10.93
C LEU A 14 12.03 3.88 12.41
N ASP A 15 11.69 4.79 13.32
CA ASP A 15 11.95 4.63 14.76
C ASP A 15 10.83 3.87 15.51
N GLY A 16 9.72 3.55 14.84
CA GLY A 16 8.63 2.74 15.42
C GLY A 16 8.99 1.26 15.54
N PRO A 17 8.58 0.55 16.62
CA PRO A 17 8.95 -0.85 16.85
C PRO A 17 8.57 -1.76 15.69
N VAL A 18 9.55 -2.50 15.17
CA VAL A 18 9.48 -3.29 13.93
C VAL A 18 8.37 -4.35 13.96
N GLY A 19 7.95 -4.81 15.15
CA GLY A 19 6.99 -5.90 15.36
C GLY A 19 5.50 -5.52 15.49
N GLU A 20 5.14 -4.23 15.59
CA GLU A 20 3.72 -3.82 15.74
C GLU A 20 2.97 -3.74 14.40
N TRP A 21 3.69 -3.60 13.30
CA TRP A 21 3.13 -3.39 11.96
C TRP A 21 2.47 -4.64 11.37
N GLU A 22 2.96 -5.83 11.74
CA GLU A 22 2.36 -7.10 11.36
C GLU A 22 1.02 -7.35 12.07
N ALA A 23 0.85 -6.82 13.28
CA ALA A 23 -0.38 -6.95 14.07
C ALA A 23 -1.56 -6.13 13.48
N LEU A 24 -1.27 -5.02 12.78
CA LEU A 24 -2.26 -4.15 12.14
C LEU A 24 -2.86 -4.73 10.84
N CYS A 25 -2.21 -5.74 10.25
CA CYS A 25 -2.71 -6.43 9.05
C CYS A 25 -3.63 -7.63 9.38
N LEU A 26 -3.81 -7.96 10.66
CA LEU A 26 -4.75 -8.98 11.11
C LEU A 26 -6.15 -8.37 11.31
N PRO A 27 -7.24 -9.11 11.04
CA PRO A 27 -8.56 -8.52 10.97
C PRO A 27 -9.14 -8.36 12.37
N ALA A 28 -9.34 -7.12 12.80
CA ALA A 28 -10.33 -6.84 13.83
C ALA A 28 -11.68 -6.63 13.14
N GLY A 29 -12.54 -7.63 13.22
CA GLY A 29 -13.95 -7.44 12.94
C GLY A 29 -14.54 -6.47 13.96
N LEU A 30 -15.15 -5.39 13.48
CA LEU A 30 -16.37 -4.75 13.99
C LEU A 30 -16.58 -3.43 13.25
N GLY A 31 -17.85 -3.12 12.98
CA GLY A 31 -18.27 -1.94 12.25
C GLY A 31 -17.83 -0.62 12.90
N SER A 32 -17.90 0.44 12.09
CA SER A 32 -17.44 1.81 12.34
C SER A 32 -15.96 2.02 11.96
N ARG A 33 -15.74 2.93 11.01
CA ARG A 33 -14.41 3.45 10.64
C ARG A 33 -13.73 3.99 11.92
N PRO A 34 -12.65 3.38 12.41
CA PRO A 34 -11.96 3.89 13.58
C PRO A 34 -11.46 5.30 13.26
N GLN A 35 -11.94 6.29 14.01
CA GLN A 35 -11.58 7.72 13.86
C GLN A 35 -10.13 8.01 14.24
N ASN A 36 -9.41 6.99 14.72
CA ASN A 36 -7.99 7.01 14.99
C ASN A 36 -7.43 5.63 14.65
N LEU A 37 -6.92 5.48 13.43
CA LEU A 37 -5.87 4.50 13.21
C LEU A 37 -4.60 5.17 13.76
N PRO A 38 -3.98 4.66 14.85
CA PRO A 38 -2.82 5.29 15.47
C PRO A 38 -1.60 5.45 14.53
N TYR A 39 -1.68 4.90 13.32
CA TYR A 39 -0.62 4.91 12.30
C TYR A 39 -1.13 5.36 10.92
N HIS A 40 -2.19 6.17 10.86
CA HIS A 40 -2.59 6.83 9.61
C HIS A 40 -1.78 8.11 9.44
N TRP A 41 -0.92 8.15 8.42
CA TRP A 41 -0.19 9.37 8.06
C TRP A 41 -1.18 10.46 7.67
N SER A 42 -1.06 11.64 8.27
CA SER A 42 -1.87 12.78 7.83
C SER A 42 -1.57 13.08 6.35
N PRO A 43 -2.53 13.66 5.61
CA PRO A 43 -2.29 14.07 4.22
C PRO A 43 -1.05 14.95 4.06
N ASP A 44 -0.71 15.74 5.10
CA ASP A 44 0.48 16.61 5.13
C ASP A 44 1.80 15.84 5.27
N LEU A 45 1.76 14.60 5.78
CA LEU A 45 2.92 13.72 5.94
C LEU A 45 3.16 12.83 4.70
N TRP A 46 2.09 12.49 3.98
CA TRP A 46 2.19 11.65 2.78
C TRP A 46 2.84 12.42 1.62
N PRO A 47 3.88 11.87 0.98
CA PRO A 47 4.57 12.60 -0.07
C PRO A 47 3.73 12.69 -1.34
N PRO A 48 3.70 13.86 -2.01
CA PRO A 48 3.03 13.98 -3.29
C PRO A 48 3.68 13.05 -4.31
N SER A 49 2.87 12.41 -5.17
CA SER A 49 3.33 11.56 -6.28
C SER A 49 4.23 10.38 -5.86
N SER A 50 3.89 9.67 -4.79
CA SER A 50 4.68 8.53 -4.27
C SER A 50 3.98 7.18 -4.39
N PRO A 51 3.78 6.67 -5.63
CA PRO A 51 3.24 5.33 -5.83
C PRO A 51 4.18 4.25 -5.28
N ASP A 52 5.48 4.54 -5.19
CA ASP A 52 6.48 3.64 -4.64
C ASP A 52 6.29 3.34 -3.15
N CYS A 53 5.55 4.18 -2.42
CA CYS A 53 5.24 3.99 -1.01
C CYS A 53 3.84 3.39 -0.78
N ASN A 54 2.95 3.36 -1.77
CA ASN A 54 1.59 2.87 -1.59
C ASN A 54 1.45 1.39 -1.99
N PRO A 55 1.10 0.46 -1.06
CA PRO A 55 0.90 -0.95 -1.38
C PRO A 55 -0.12 -1.21 -2.49
N LEU A 56 -1.14 -0.35 -2.62
CA LEU A 56 -2.10 -0.42 -3.73
C LEU A 56 -1.43 -0.19 -5.07
N ASP A 57 -0.51 0.77 -5.17
CA ASP A 57 0.11 1.18 -6.42
C ASP A 57 1.31 0.29 -6.79
N TYR A 58 2.20 -0.02 -5.85
CA TYR A 58 3.38 -0.82 -6.15
C TYR A 58 3.09 -2.32 -6.28
N PHE A 59 1.97 -2.82 -5.72
CA PHE A 59 1.66 -4.25 -5.73
C PHE A 59 0.23 -4.59 -6.18
N PHE A 60 -0.80 -4.17 -5.43
CA PHE A 60 -2.14 -4.74 -5.61
C PHE A 60 -2.73 -4.44 -7.00
N TRP A 61 -2.57 -3.22 -7.52
CA TRP A 61 -3.11 -2.89 -8.83
C TRP A 61 -2.49 -3.71 -9.95
N GLY A 62 -1.17 -3.87 -9.96
CA GLY A 62 -0.52 -4.71 -10.96
C GLY A 62 -0.94 -6.18 -10.88
N MET A 63 -1.18 -6.69 -9.68
CA MET A 63 -1.68 -8.06 -9.49
C MET A 63 -3.13 -8.22 -9.99
N VAL A 64 -4.01 -7.29 -9.62
CA VAL A 64 -5.44 -7.34 -10.00
C VAL A 64 -5.58 -7.15 -11.51
N GLU A 65 -4.88 -6.16 -12.08
CA GLU A 65 -4.84 -5.94 -13.53
C GLU A 65 -4.38 -7.19 -14.28
N ASN A 66 -3.28 -7.84 -13.85
CA ASN A 66 -2.78 -9.05 -14.49
C ASN A 66 -3.78 -10.22 -14.43
N LYS A 67 -4.61 -10.31 -13.39
CA LYS A 67 -5.60 -11.38 -13.28
C LYS A 67 -6.87 -11.08 -14.05
N THR A 68 -7.42 -9.87 -13.94
CA THR A 68 -8.65 -9.49 -14.64
C THR A 68 -8.45 -9.42 -16.14
N SER A 69 -7.24 -9.05 -16.59
CA SER A 69 -6.89 -8.98 -18.03
C SER A 69 -6.72 -10.34 -18.72
N LYS A 70 -6.79 -11.46 -17.98
CA LYS A 70 -6.76 -12.81 -18.57
C LYS A 70 -8.03 -13.14 -19.35
N HIS A 71 -9.11 -12.40 -19.11
CA HIS A 71 -10.40 -12.56 -19.76
C HIS A 71 -10.85 -11.23 -20.34
N ALA A 72 -11.45 -11.27 -21.52
CA ALA A 72 -12.03 -10.07 -22.12
C ALA A 72 -13.34 -9.71 -21.41
N HIS A 73 -13.51 -8.42 -21.10
CA HIS A 73 -14.73 -7.86 -20.51
C HIS A 73 -15.45 -7.02 -21.55
N ASN A 74 -16.66 -7.42 -21.96
CA ASN A 74 -17.43 -6.73 -23.00
C ASN A 74 -18.26 -5.55 -22.45
N THR A 75 -18.28 -5.37 -21.12
CA THR A 75 -19.02 -4.30 -20.45
C THR A 75 -18.23 -3.75 -19.26
N LEU A 76 -18.50 -2.50 -18.89
CA LEU A 76 -17.91 -1.91 -17.69
C LEU A 76 -18.30 -2.66 -16.42
N ASP A 77 -19.52 -3.19 -16.36
CA ASP A 77 -20.02 -3.91 -15.19
C ASP A 77 -19.33 -5.26 -15.01
N SER A 78 -19.03 -5.98 -16.10
CA SER A 78 -18.25 -7.24 -16.02
C SER A 78 -16.83 -6.99 -15.52
N LEU A 79 -16.18 -5.92 -16.00
CA LEU A 79 -14.85 -5.53 -15.50
C LEU A 79 -14.88 -5.13 -14.02
N ARG A 80 -15.86 -4.32 -13.60
CA ARG A 80 -16.03 -3.92 -12.19
C ARG A 80 -16.25 -5.14 -11.30
N ALA A 81 -17.10 -6.07 -11.72
CA ALA A 81 -17.37 -7.30 -10.98
C ALA A 81 -16.09 -8.15 -10.82
N ALA A 82 -15.31 -8.31 -11.90
CA ALA A 82 -14.05 -9.04 -11.86
C ALA A 82 -13.01 -8.39 -10.92
N ILE A 83 -12.90 -7.06 -10.92
CA ILE A 83 -12.01 -6.34 -9.99
C ILE A 83 -12.44 -6.59 -8.53
N VAL A 84 -13.73 -6.42 -8.23
CA VAL A 84 -14.27 -6.62 -6.88
C VAL A 84 -14.07 -8.06 -6.41
N GLU A 85 -14.31 -9.04 -7.29
CA GLU A 85 -14.10 -10.45 -7.02
C GLU A 85 -12.62 -10.77 -6.73
N GLU A 86 -11.69 -10.20 -7.49
CA GLU A 86 -10.25 -10.42 -7.27
C GLU A 86 -9.76 -9.85 -5.93
N PHE A 87 -10.29 -8.72 -5.49
CA PHE A 87 -10.01 -8.21 -4.15
C PHE A 87 -10.66 -9.06 -3.06
N ALA A 88 -11.93 -9.47 -3.24
CA ALA A 88 -12.65 -10.29 -2.26
C ALA A 88 -11.98 -11.66 -2.05
N ASN A 89 -11.42 -12.24 -3.10
CA ASN A 89 -10.72 -13.52 -3.07
C ASN A 89 -9.23 -13.40 -2.68
N MET A 90 -8.75 -12.20 -2.38
CA MET A 90 -7.35 -11.98 -2.05
C MET A 90 -7.01 -12.58 -0.69
N LYS A 91 -6.01 -13.45 -0.68
CA LYS A 91 -5.57 -14.09 0.57
C LYS A 91 -4.91 -13.06 1.50
N LYS A 92 -5.19 -13.19 2.79
CA LYS A 92 -4.62 -12.31 3.83
C LYS A 92 -3.09 -12.35 3.87
N ASP A 93 -2.46 -13.49 3.54
CA ASP A 93 -1.00 -13.59 3.52
C ASP A 93 -0.38 -12.76 2.38
N VAL A 94 -1.07 -12.64 1.24
CA VAL A 94 -0.66 -11.76 0.13
C VAL A 94 -0.74 -10.30 0.57
N VAL A 95 -1.81 -9.93 1.28
CA VAL A 95 -1.98 -8.57 1.81
C VAL A 95 -0.88 -8.24 2.81
N ALA A 96 -0.64 -9.13 3.78
CA ALA A 96 0.40 -8.95 4.80
C ALA A 96 1.80 -8.84 4.19
N LYS A 97 2.13 -9.68 3.19
CA LYS A 97 3.42 -9.62 2.48
C LYS A 97 3.60 -8.32 1.71
N ALA A 98 2.56 -7.80 1.06
CA ALA A 98 2.63 -6.52 0.38
C ALA A 98 2.87 -5.39 1.39
N CYS A 99 2.03 -5.28 2.43
CA CYS A 99 2.17 -4.27 3.48
C CYS A 99 3.51 -4.36 4.21
N GLY A 100 4.03 -5.56 4.45
CA GLY A 100 5.34 -5.77 5.09
C GLY A 100 6.53 -5.18 4.32
N ARG A 101 6.39 -4.94 3.00
CA ARG A 101 7.41 -4.26 2.19
C ARG A 101 7.43 -2.74 2.36
N PHE A 102 6.40 -2.17 2.99
CA PHE A 102 6.26 -0.72 3.13
C PHE A 102 7.50 -0.08 3.77
N ARG A 103 7.95 -0.59 4.93
CA ARG A 103 9.15 -0.08 5.62
C ARG A 103 10.37 -0.12 4.70
N HIS A 104 10.63 -1.27 4.08
CA HIS A 104 11.80 -1.42 3.22
C HIS A 104 11.78 -0.44 2.04
N ARG A 105 10.61 -0.23 1.42
CA ARG A 105 10.47 0.75 0.34
C ARG A 105 10.69 2.18 0.84
N LEU A 106 10.24 2.53 2.04
CA LEU A 106 10.56 3.83 2.65
C LEU A 106 12.07 4.01 2.86
N GLU A 107 12.75 3.00 3.39
CA GLU A 107 14.22 3.02 3.55
C GLU A 107 14.93 3.23 2.20
N MET A 108 14.45 2.57 1.15
CA MET A 108 14.98 2.76 -0.20
C MET A 108 14.73 4.16 -0.75
N VAL A 109 13.54 4.74 -0.53
CA VAL A 109 13.23 6.12 -0.93
C VAL A 109 14.10 7.12 -0.17
N VAL A 110 14.36 6.88 1.12
CA VAL A 110 15.29 7.69 1.93
C VAL A 110 16.71 7.57 1.38
N ALA A 111 17.18 6.36 1.09
CA ALA A 111 18.50 6.11 0.50
C ALA A 111 18.65 6.75 -0.90
N ALA A 112 17.55 6.87 -1.63
CA ALA A 112 17.48 7.54 -2.93
C ALA A 112 17.33 9.06 -2.84
N ASP A 113 17.41 9.66 -1.64
CA ASP A 113 17.17 11.10 -1.41
C ASP A 113 15.82 11.55 -1.99
N GLY A 114 14.79 10.73 -1.76
CA GLY A 114 13.44 10.95 -2.25
C GLY A 114 13.25 10.66 -3.73
N GLY A 115 14.23 10.02 -4.37
CA GLY A 115 14.18 9.60 -5.76
C GLY A 115 13.25 8.40 -6.00
N TYR A 116 13.07 8.10 -7.28
CA TYR A 116 12.35 6.91 -7.74
C TYR A 116 13.09 5.63 -7.31
N ILE A 117 12.32 4.60 -6.95
CA ILE A 117 12.84 3.27 -6.65
C ILE A 117 12.21 2.22 -7.55
N GLU A 118 12.99 1.21 -7.95
CA GLU A 118 12.46 0.14 -8.79
C GLU A 118 11.45 -0.75 -8.04
N LYS A 119 10.63 -1.47 -8.82
CA LYS A 119 9.60 -2.38 -8.31
C LYS A 119 10.19 -3.70 -7.81
#